data_AF-A0A929T7Q3-F1
#
_entry.id   AF-A0A929T7Q3-F1
#
_cell.length_a   1.000
_cell.length_b   1.000
_cell.length_c   1.000
_cell.angle_alpha   90.00
_cell.angle_beta   90.00
_cell.angle_gamma   90.00
#
_symmetry.space_group_name_H-M   'P 1'
#
loop_
_entity.id
_entity.type
_entity.pdbx_description
1 polymer ?
#
loop_
_entity_poly.entity_id
_entity_poly.type
_entity_poly.pdbx_seq_one_letter_code
_entity_poly.pdbx_strand_id
1 'polypeptide(L)'
;MLTAFILATQFSAATGLTVMDTCVVNDANPSSADAVIAQSKTLIALAEQLNAGNGDALYTIAQMAQAIELGITPDALPNDSKNVIAHFKNPAMPTVAETTDAAVKVSSQRLEFASTDTFLEMVGFDQADIRRIKAQEMRVRGQ
;
A
#
# COMPACT_ATOMS: atom_id res chain seq x y z
N MET A 1 -8.46 -33.08 13.64
CA MET A 1 -9.23 -32.21 12.72
C MET A 1 -10.28 -31.39 13.46
N LEU A 2 -11.17 -32.00 14.24
CA LEU A 2 -12.22 -31.28 15.01
C LEU A 2 -11.67 -30.22 16.00
N THR A 3 -10.57 -30.52 16.68
CA THR A 3 -9.92 -29.60 17.65
C THR A 3 -9.30 -28.36 16.99
N ALA A 4 -8.74 -28.50 15.78
CA ALA A 4 -8.14 -27.38 15.04
C ALA A 4 -9.21 -26.39 14.56
N PHE A 5 -10.36 -26.90 14.09
CA PHE A 5 -11.48 -26.06 13.66
C PHE A 5 -12.10 -25.25 14.81
N ILE A 6 -12.25 -25.88 15.98
CA ILE A 6 -12.73 -25.19 17.19
C ILE A 6 -11.77 -24.06 17.59
N LEU A 7 -10.46 -24.30 17.56
CA LEU A 7 -9.46 -23.28 17.88
C LEU A 7 -9.46 -22.14 16.85
N ALA A 8 -9.59 -22.45 15.56
CA ALA A 8 -9.70 -21.45 14.50
C ALA A 8 -10.96 -20.58 14.64
N THR A 9 -12.09 -21.17 15.06
CA THR A 9 -13.33 -20.42 15.33
C THR A 9 -13.17 -19.48 16.52
N GLN A 10 -12.52 -19.94 17.60
CA GLN A 10 -12.22 -19.07 18.76
C GLN A 10 -11.27 -17.94 18.39
N PHE A 11 -10.22 -18.23 17.60
CA PHE A 11 -9.28 -17.23 17.11
C PHE A 11 -9.96 -16.20 16.19
N SER A 12 -10.81 -16.65 15.28
CA SER A 12 -11.64 -15.81 14.41
C SER A 12 -12.52 -14.87 15.24
N ALA A 13 -13.20 -15.39 16.27
CA ALA A 13 -14.02 -14.58 17.17
C ALA A 13 -13.21 -13.53 17.97
N ALA A 14 -11.97 -13.85 18.36
CA ALA A 14 -11.11 -12.95 19.13
C ALA A 14 -10.44 -11.87 18.28
N THR A 15 -10.17 -12.15 17.00
CA THR A 15 -9.39 -11.27 16.11
C THR A 15 -10.23 -10.51 15.09
N GLY A 16 -11.48 -10.92 14.88
CA GLY A 16 -12.33 -10.40 13.81
C GLY A 16 -11.96 -10.92 12.41
N LEU A 17 -10.93 -11.78 12.30
CA LEU A 17 -10.59 -12.47 11.06
C LEU A 17 -11.60 -13.58 10.78
N THR A 18 -11.78 -13.96 9.52
CA THR A 18 -12.63 -15.12 9.20
C THR A 18 -11.90 -16.42 9.52
N VAL A 19 -12.64 -17.51 9.75
CA VAL A 19 -12.03 -18.84 9.93
C VAL A 19 -11.20 -19.25 8.71
N MET A 20 -11.56 -18.79 7.51
CA MET A 20 -10.79 -19.06 6.29
C MET A 20 -9.39 -18.42 6.31
N ASP A 21 -9.25 -17.24 6.93
CA ASP A 21 -7.95 -16.54 7.06
C ASP A 21 -6.96 -17.31 7.96
N THR A 22 -7.44 -18.30 8.73
CA THR A 22 -6.59 -19.16 9.57
C THR A 22 -5.97 -20.34 8.82
N CYS A 23 -6.31 -20.52 7.54
CA CYS A 23 -5.90 -21.66 6.72
C CYS A 23 -6.31 -23.03 7.29
N VAL A 24 -7.24 -23.08 8.25
CA VAL A 24 -7.84 -24.34 8.71
C VAL A 24 -8.92 -24.76 7.71
N VAL A 25 -8.48 -25.57 6.75
CA VAL A 25 -9.30 -26.04 5.64
C VAL A 25 -10.25 -27.15 6.12
N ASN A 26 -11.56 -26.95 5.93
CA ASN A 26 -12.52 -28.05 5.80
C ASN A 26 -12.36 -28.57 4.35
N ASP A 27 -12.46 -29.88 4.06
CA ASP A 27 -11.99 -30.59 2.82
C ASP A 27 -12.20 -29.92 1.43
N ALA A 28 -12.89 -28.80 1.32
CA ALA A 28 -12.82 -27.84 0.23
C ALA A 28 -11.51 -27.00 0.24
N ASN A 29 -10.44 -27.55 -0.32
CA ASN A 29 -9.29 -26.74 -0.77
C ASN A 29 -9.79 -25.71 -1.81
N PRO A 30 -9.51 -24.39 -1.70
CA PRO A 30 -9.86 -23.43 -2.75
C PRO A 30 -9.22 -23.86 -4.07
N SER A 31 -10.05 -24.28 -5.04
CA SER A 31 -9.59 -24.88 -6.30
C SER A 31 -9.22 -23.86 -7.38
N SER A 32 -9.24 -22.56 -7.08
CA SER A 32 -8.95 -21.49 -8.06
C SER A 32 -8.36 -20.23 -7.42
N ALA A 33 -7.63 -19.44 -8.22
CA ALA A 33 -7.01 -18.17 -7.81
C ALA A 33 -8.05 -17.13 -7.31
N ASP A 34 -9.23 -17.08 -7.92
CA ASP A 34 -10.32 -16.19 -7.50
C ASP A 34 -10.84 -16.53 -6.10
N ALA A 35 -10.84 -17.82 -5.73
CA ALA A 35 -11.23 -18.26 -4.39
C ALA A 35 -10.19 -17.83 -3.34
N VAL A 36 -8.90 -17.83 -3.68
CA VAL A 36 -7.81 -17.34 -2.81
C VAL A 36 -7.93 -15.82 -2.62
N ILE A 37 -8.16 -15.06 -3.70
CA ILE A 37 -8.33 -13.60 -3.62
C ILE A 37 -9.60 -13.26 -2.81
N ALA A 38 -10.70 -13.98 -3.03
CA ALA A 38 -11.93 -13.79 -2.27
C ALA A 38 -11.75 -14.08 -0.78
N GLN A 39 -10.93 -15.07 -0.41
CA GLN A 39 -10.56 -15.34 0.98
C GLN A 39 -9.73 -14.19 1.57
N SER A 40 -8.75 -13.66 0.84
CA SER A 40 -7.88 -12.58 1.31
C SER A 40 -8.57 -11.20 1.44
N LYS A 41 -9.79 -11.01 0.92
CA LYS A 41 -10.48 -9.70 0.95
C LYS A 41 -10.65 -9.13 2.36
N THR A 42 -10.96 -9.97 3.34
CA THR A 42 -11.13 -9.51 4.73
C THR A 42 -9.81 -8.99 5.29
N LEU A 43 -8.70 -9.70 5.04
CA LEU A 43 -7.36 -9.28 5.45
C LEU A 43 -6.91 -8.00 4.74
N ILE A 44 -7.20 -7.86 3.45
CA ILE A 44 -6.90 -6.64 2.68
C ILE A 44 -7.65 -5.45 3.30
N ALA A 45 -8.95 -5.58 3.55
CA ALA A 45 -9.75 -4.52 4.16
C ALA A 45 -9.26 -4.14 5.57
N LEU A 46 -8.89 -5.12 6.39
CA LEU A 46 -8.30 -4.87 7.70
C LEU A 46 -6.97 -4.12 7.59
N ALA A 47 -6.11 -4.52 6.65
CA ALA A 47 -4.83 -3.85 6.42
C ALA A 47 -5.01 -2.41 5.91
N GLU A 48 -6.00 -2.15 5.05
CA GLU A 48 -6.37 -0.79 4.61
C GLU A 48 -6.83 0.06 5.79
N GLN A 49 -7.68 -0.48 6.68
CA GLN A 49 -8.12 0.22 7.88
C GLN A 49 -6.94 0.52 8.83
N LEU A 50 -6.04 -0.45 9.04
CA LEU A 50 -4.85 -0.26 9.85
C LEU A 50 -3.91 0.79 9.24
N ASN A 51 -3.72 0.77 7.92
CA ASN A 51 -2.92 1.77 7.22
C ASN A 51 -3.50 3.18 7.38
N ALA A 52 -4.82 3.34 7.33
CA ALA A 52 -5.47 4.64 7.56
C ALA A 52 -5.18 5.16 8.98
N GLY A 53 -5.44 4.36 10.02
CA GLY A 53 -5.17 4.75 11.40
C GLY A 53 -3.68 4.99 11.69
N ASN A 54 -2.81 4.13 11.16
CA ASN A 54 -1.36 4.31 11.27
C ASN A 54 -0.89 5.55 10.50
N GLY A 55 -1.54 5.90 9.40
CA GLY A 55 -1.27 7.10 8.63
C GLY A 55 -1.47 8.36 9.45
N ASP A 56 -2.59 8.47 10.17
CA ASP A 56 -2.87 9.59 11.07
C ASP A 56 -1.86 9.68 12.22
N ALA A 57 -1.49 8.53 12.78
CA ALA A 57 -0.48 8.47 13.84
C ALA A 57 0.91 8.90 13.33
N LEU A 58 1.34 8.40 12.17
CA LEU A 58 2.61 8.78 11.55
C LEU A 58 2.63 10.25 11.15
N TYR A 59 1.52 10.78 10.66
CA TYR A 59 1.36 12.20 10.36
C TYR A 59 1.60 13.06 11.61
N THR A 60 0.98 12.68 12.73
CA THR A 60 1.16 13.35 14.02
C THR A 60 2.61 13.29 14.50
N ILE A 61 3.25 12.12 14.40
CA ILE A 61 4.66 11.93 14.77
C ILE A 61 5.57 12.80 13.89
N ALA A 62 5.30 12.88 12.59
CA ALA A 62 6.08 13.71 11.67
C ALA A 62 5.96 15.20 12.01
N GLN A 63 4.76 15.68 12.38
CA GLN A 63 4.60 17.04 12.88
C GLN A 63 5.38 17.26 14.17
N MET A 64 5.30 16.35 15.14
CA MET A 64 6.07 16.46 16.39
C MET A 64 7.58 16.52 16.11
N ALA A 65 8.09 15.68 15.22
CA ALA A 65 9.50 15.68 14.82
C ALA A 65 9.92 17.03 14.21
N GLN A 66 9.11 17.58 13.30
CA GLN A 66 9.39 18.90 12.71
C GLN A 66 9.32 20.04 13.73
N ALA A 67 8.37 19.98 14.66
CA ALA A 67 8.24 20.98 15.71
C ALA A 67 9.47 21.00 16.64
N ILE A 68 10.00 19.83 16.97
CA ILE A 68 11.25 19.68 17.75
C ILE A 68 12.42 20.30 16.99
N GLU A 69 12.58 20.00 15.70
CA GLU A 69 13.66 20.53 14.86
C GLU A 69 13.61 22.06 14.79
N LEU A 70 12.41 22.64 14.74
CA LEU A 70 12.20 24.08 14.67
C LEU A 70 12.13 24.77 16.05
N GLY A 71 12.19 24.01 17.15
CA GLY A 71 12.09 24.54 18.51
C GLY A 71 10.74 25.19 18.85
N ILE A 72 9.66 24.73 18.21
CA ILE A 72 8.29 25.24 18.38
C ILE A 72 7.33 24.14 18.82
N THR A 73 6.07 24.50 19.08
CA THR A 73 5.00 23.53 19.31
C THR A 73 4.38 23.06 17.98
N PRO A 74 3.81 21.85 17.91
CA PRO A 74 3.14 21.37 16.68
C PRO A 74 2.05 22.30 16.15
N ASP A 75 1.33 23.00 17.03
CA ASP A 75 0.29 23.95 16.65
C ASP A 75 0.83 25.18 15.91
N ALA A 76 2.08 25.56 16.20
CA ALA A 76 2.76 26.69 15.58
C ALA A 76 3.47 26.33 14.26
N LEU A 77 3.39 25.07 13.81
CA LEU A 77 4.01 24.66 12.54
C LEU A 77 3.41 25.44 11.36
N PRO A 78 4.27 25.99 10.47
CA PRO A 78 3.84 26.53 9.20
C PRO A 78 3.02 25.51 8.41
N ASN A 79 2.05 25.97 7.63
CA ASN A 79 1.21 25.08 6.82
C ASN A 79 2.04 24.28 5.79
N ASP A 80 3.11 24.87 5.24
CA ASP A 80 3.99 24.18 4.29
C ASP A 80 4.70 22.98 4.91
N SER A 81 5.01 23.05 6.21
CA SER A 81 5.60 21.96 7.01
C SER A 81 4.60 20.82 7.28
N LYS A 82 3.30 21.04 7.07
CA LYS A 82 2.23 20.06 7.31
C LYS A 82 1.91 19.20 6.08
N ASN A 83 2.70 19.29 5.00
CA ASN A 83 2.51 18.56 3.74
C ASN A 83 3.07 17.12 3.74
N VAL A 84 3.29 16.53 4.92
CA VAL A 84 3.76 15.14 5.02
C VAL A 84 2.57 14.20 4.88
N ILE A 85 2.74 13.13 4.11
CA ILE A 85 1.71 12.10 3.93
C ILE A 85 2.36 10.73 4.16
N ALA A 86 1.72 9.89 4.95
CA ALA A 86 2.15 8.51 5.11
C ALA A 86 1.86 7.72 3.83
N HIS A 87 2.90 7.10 3.27
CA HIS A 87 2.78 6.29 2.06
C HIS A 87 2.97 4.81 2.39
N PHE A 88 1.88 4.05 2.35
CA PHE A 88 1.88 2.61 2.57
C PHE A 88 1.81 1.86 1.24
N LYS A 89 2.40 0.66 1.22
CA LYS A 89 2.24 -0.26 0.09
C LYS A 89 0.78 -0.70 -0.01
N ASN A 90 0.28 -0.88 -1.23
CA ASN A 90 -1.05 -1.41 -1.49
C ASN A 90 -1.23 -2.81 -0.87
N PRO A 91 -2.15 -3.01 0.10
CA PRO A 91 -2.34 -4.31 0.77
C PRO A 91 -2.84 -5.42 -0.15
N ALA A 92 -3.50 -5.09 -1.26
CA ALA A 92 -3.90 -6.08 -2.26
C ALA A 92 -2.70 -6.76 -2.95
N MET A 93 -1.49 -6.19 -2.82
CA MET A 93 -0.25 -6.72 -3.35
C MET A 93 -0.36 -7.14 -4.82
N PRO A 94 -0.84 -6.25 -5.71
CA PRO A 94 -1.01 -6.58 -7.12
C PRO A 94 0.34 -6.92 -7.76
N THR A 95 0.29 -7.75 -8.79
CA THR A 95 1.43 -8.06 -9.63
C THR A 95 1.86 -6.85 -10.45
N VAL A 96 3.13 -6.83 -10.87
CA VAL A 96 3.67 -5.76 -11.74
C VAL A 96 2.87 -5.67 -13.05
N ALA A 97 2.37 -6.79 -13.58
CA ALA A 97 1.56 -6.80 -14.78
C ALA A 97 0.22 -6.06 -14.58
N GLU A 98 -0.46 -6.30 -13.45
CA GLU A 98 -1.71 -5.63 -13.09
C GLU A 98 -1.51 -4.13 -12.87
N THR A 99 -0.44 -3.74 -12.16
CA THR A 99 -0.13 -2.32 -11.94
C THR A 99 0.29 -1.61 -13.22
N THR A 100 1.02 -2.28 -14.12
CA THR A 100 1.40 -1.74 -15.43
C THR A 100 0.18 -1.52 -16.32
N ASP A 101 -0.72 -2.50 -16.41
CA ASP A 101 -1.98 -2.37 -17.16
C ASP A 101 -2.84 -1.22 -16.62
N ALA A 102 -2.96 -1.10 -15.30
CA ALA A 102 -3.63 0.03 -14.66
C ALA A 102 -2.96 1.37 -15.00
N ALA A 103 -1.62 1.45 -14.96
CA ALA A 103 -0.88 2.66 -15.27
C ALA A 103 -1.12 3.12 -16.72
N VAL A 104 -1.08 2.19 -17.68
CA VAL A 104 -1.36 2.46 -19.10
C VAL A 104 -2.79 2.97 -19.30
N LYS A 105 -3.77 2.36 -18.61
CA LYS A 105 -5.18 2.80 -18.64
C LYS A 105 -5.39 4.19 -18.05
N VAL A 106 -4.65 4.55 -17.00
CA VAL A 106 -4.69 5.91 -16.44
C VAL A 106 -4.04 6.90 -17.41
N SER A 107 -2.88 6.55 -17.98
CA SER A 107 -2.16 7.38 -18.95
C SER A 107 -2.97 7.69 -20.21
N SER A 108 -3.84 6.78 -20.65
CA SER A 108 -4.71 7.03 -21.81
C SER A 108 -5.79 8.09 -21.55
N GLN A 109 -6.18 8.29 -20.29
CA GLN A 109 -7.15 9.31 -19.87
C GLN A 109 -6.47 10.58 -19.35
N ARG A 110 -5.23 10.46 -18.84
CA ARG A 110 -4.41 11.56 -18.31
C ARG A 110 -3.01 11.46 -18.89
N LEU A 111 -2.80 12.09 -20.04
CA LEU A 111 -1.54 11.99 -20.80
C LEU A 111 -0.31 12.40 -19.99
N GLU A 112 -0.43 13.42 -19.13
CA GLU A 112 0.66 13.90 -18.27
C GLU A 112 1.12 12.85 -17.24
N PHE A 113 0.24 11.90 -16.86
CA PHE A 113 0.56 10.86 -15.88
C PHE A 113 1.74 9.99 -16.33
N ALA A 114 1.85 9.70 -17.62
CA ALA A 114 2.93 8.90 -18.19
C ALA A 114 4.34 9.50 -17.96
N SER A 115 4.42 10.80 -17.66
CA SER A 115 5.69 11.51 -17.40
C SER A 115 6.03 11.62 -15.91
N THR A 116 5.25 10.99 -15.02
CA THR A 116 5.43 11.06 -13.56
C THR A 116 6.26 9.90 -13.01
N ASP A 117 6.87 10.10 -11.83
CA ASP A 117 7.54 9.01 -11.11
C ASP A 117 6.54 7.93 -10.70
N THR A 118 5.31 8.31 -10.32
CA THR A 118 4.23 7.38 -10.00
C THR A 118 3.95 6.39 -11.14
N PHE A 119 4.02 6.83 -12.40
CA PHE A 119 3.88 5.92 -13.53
C PHE A 119 5.03 4.89 -13.58
N LEU A 120 6.27 5.32 -13.43
CA LEU A 120 7.43 4.42 -13.44
C LEU A 120 7.41 3.45 -12.25
N GLU A 121 6.96 3.91 -11.08
CA GLU A 121 6.75 3.05 -9.90
C GLU A 121 5.69 1.98 -10.17
N MET A 122 4.56 2.35 -10.79
CA MET A 122 3.51 1.38 -11.14
C MET A 122 3.96 0.37 -12.20
N VAL A 123 4.88 0.74 -13.09
CA VAL A 123 5.49 -0.17 -14.07
C VAL A 123 6.56 -1.07 -13.43
N GLY A 124 6.89 -0.85 -12.16
CA GLY A 124 7.74 -1.73 -11.36
C GLY A 124 9.18 -1.25 -11.17
N PHE A 125 9.50 -0.01 -11.55
CA PHE A 125 10.80 0.58 -11.26
C PHE A 125 10.89 1.05 -9.81
N ASP A 126 12.03 0.83 -9.18
CA ASP A 126 12.32 1.39 -7.87
C ASP A 126 12.86 2.83 -7.95
N GLN A 127 13.02 3.49 -6.79
CA GLN A 127 13.51 4.86 -6.72
C GLN A 127 14.95 5.05 -7.21
N ALA A 128 15.78 4.00 -7.20
CA ALA A 128 17.14 4.08 -7.72
C ALA A 128 17.14 4.01 -9.26
N ASP A 129 16.30 3.14 -9.82
CA ASP A 129 16.11 2.98 -11.26
C ASP A 129 15.45 4.21 -11.87
N ILE A 130 14.41 4.76 -11.24
CA ILE A 130 13.75 6.01 -11.67
C ILE A 130 14.75 7.16 -11.76
N ARG A 131 15.59 7.33 -10.74
CA ARG A 131 16.66 8.36 -10.75
C ARG A 131 17.65 8.14 -11.90
N ARG A 132 18.00 6.88 -12.20
CA ARG A 132 18.90 6.54 -13.32
C ARG A 132 18.25 6.85 -14.67
N ILE A 133 16.98 6.49 -14.87
CA ILE A 133 16.21 6.75 -16.10
C ILE A 133 16.16 8.26 -16.36
N LYS A 134 15.75 9.06 -15.38
CA LYS A 134 15.69 10.53 -15.50
C LYS A 134 17.04 11.15 -15.86
N ALA A 135 18.12 10.66 -15.25
CA ALA A 135 19.47 11.13 -15.57
C ALA A 135 19.87 10.81 -17.03
N GLN A 136 19.41 9.70 -17.59
CA GLN A 136 19.64 9.34 -19.00
C GLN A 136 18.78 10.19 -19.94
N GLU A 137 17.50 10.41 -19.63
CA GLU A 137 16.60 11.25 -20.44
C GLU A 137 17.09 12.70 -20.54
N MET A 138 17.57 13.27 -19.44
CA MET A 138 18.17 14.61 -19.42
C MET A 138 19.40 14.71 -20.35
N ARG A 139 20.21 13.65 -20.44
CA ARG A 139 21.37 13.61 -21.35
C ARG A 139 20.94 13.55 -22.81
N VAL A 140 19.89 12.79 -23.13
CA VAL A 140 19.36 12.68 -24.50
C VAL A 140 18.69 13.98 -24.94
N ARG A 141 17.97 14.67 -24.04
CA ARG A 141 17.32 15.96 -24.36
C ARG A 141 18.27 17.15 -24.45
N GLY A 142 19.47 17.03 -23.87
CA GLY A 142 20.53 18.04 -23.93
C GLY A 142 21.50 17.86 -25.11
N GLN A 143 21.24 16.89 -26.00
CA GLN A 143 21.94 16.66 -27.27
C GLN A 143 21.01 17.01 -28.43
#